data_AF-A0A6B3EJL6-F1
#
_entry.id   AF-A0A6B3EJL6-F1
#
_cell.length_a   1.000
_cell.length_b   1.000
_cell.length_c   1.000
_cell.angle_alpha   90.00
_cell.angle_beta   90.00
_cell.angle_gamma   90.00
#
_symmetry.space_group_name_H-M   'P 1'
#
loop_
_entity.id
_entity.type
_entity.pdbx_description
1 polymer ?
#
loop_
_entity_poly.entity_id
_entity_poly.type
_entity_poly.pdbx_seq_one_letter_code
_entity_poly.pdbx_strand_id
1 'polypeptide(L)'
;TRRGAVLNELGDRVADLVVLAGFLTLAPLWLVALTGLAATLPSWVSLAGAAAGAPRRNGGPVGKTERCLLVVVAAASGWAVPVLTVIAAGSLLTAGLRLAGLWRETS
;
A
#
# COMPACT_ATOMS: atom_id res chain seq x y z
N THR A 1 -3.22 18.95 13.32
CA THR A 1 -4.37 18.61 14.20
C THR A 1 -4.77 17.16 13.98
N ARG A 2 -5.47 16.50 14.92
CA ARG A 2 -5.93 15.09 14.75
C ARG A 2 -6.79 14.91 13.49
N ARG A 3 -7.70 15.85 13.23
CA ARG A 3 -8.55 15.86 12.02
C ARG A 3 -7.73 15.94 10.72
N GLY A 4 -6.68 16.77 10.69
CA GLY A 4 -5.79 16.88 9.53
C GLY A 4 -5.07 15.58 9.21
N ALA A 5 -4.62 14.84 10.23
CA ALA A 5 -3.97 13.54 10.03
C ALA A 5 -4.93 12.49 9.43
N VAL A 6 -6.19 12.47 9.87
CA VAL A 6 -7.22 11.57 9.31
C VAL A 6 -7.50 11.90 7.85
N LEU A 7 -7.69 13.18 7.52
CA LEU A 7 -7.92 13.62 6.15
C LEU A 7 -6.74 13.30 5.24
N ASN A 8 -5.51 13.46 5.72
CA ASN A 8 -4.32 13.10 4.95
C ASN A 8 -4.27 11.60 4.64
N GLU A 9 -4.50 10.74 5.64
CA GLU A 9 -4.49 9.29 5.42
C GLU A 9 -5.60 8.83 4.47
N LEU A 10 -6.81 9.37 4.61
CA LEU A 10 -7.92 9.06 3.70
C LEU A 10 -7.63 9.54 2.28
N GLY A 11 -7.17 10.78 2.12
CA GLY A 11 -6.80 11.33 0.82
C GLY A 11 -5.72 10.50 0.13
N ASP A 12 -4.71 10.07 0.88
CA ASP A 12 -3.65 9.20 0.37
C ASP A 12 -4.18 7.84 -0.11
N ARG A 13 -5.15 7.25 0.59
CA ARG A 13 -5.75 5.97 0.17
C ARG A 13 -6.64 6.15 -1.06
N VAL A 14 -7.43 7.21 -1.12
CA VAL A 14 -8.26 7.52 -2.29
C VAL A 14 -7.35 7.77 -3.50
N ALA A 15 -6.27 8.52 -3.34
CA ALA A 15 -5.29 8.77 -4.40
C ALA A 15 -4.64 7.45 -4.89
N ASP A 16 -4.18 6.58 -3.98
CA ASP A 16 -3.63 5.26 -4.33
C ASP A 16 -4.62 4.45 -5.19
N LEU A 17 -5.91 4.42 -4.81
CA LEU A 17 -6.93 3.66 -5.53
C LEU A 17 -7.30 4.29 -6.89
N VAL A 18 -7.43 5.62 -6.96
CA VAL A 18 -7.72 6.34 -8.22
C VAL A 18 -6.60 6.15 -9.23
N VAL A 19 -5.35 6.22 -8.77
CA VAL A 19 -4.17 5.97 -9.61
C VAL A 19 -4.20 4.53 -10.15
N LEU A 20 -4.49 3.54 -9.31
CA LEU A 20 -4.59 2.15 -9.73
C LEU A 20 -5.77 1.89 -10.69
N ALA A 21 -6.89 2.61 -10.53
CA ALA A 21 -8.03 2.53 -11.43
C ALA A 21 -7.68 2.93 -12.87
N GLY A 22 -6.67 3.80 -13.06
CA GLY A 22 -6.14 4.14 -14.38
C GLY A 22 -5.57 2.94 -15.16
N PHE A 23 -5.25 1.83 -14.49
CA PHE A 23 -4.77 0.61 -15.13
C PHE A 23 -5.89 -0.37 -15.55
N LEU A 24 -7.16 -0.06 -15.31
CA LEU A 24 -8.29 -0.94 -15.67
C LEU A 24 -8.35 -1.26 -17.17
N THR A 25 -7.83 -0.38 -18.03
CA THR A 25 -7.75 -0.59 -19.48
C THR A 25 -6.44 -1.24 -19.93
N LEU A 26 -5.47 -1.42 -19.02
CA LEU A 26 -4.10 -1.87 -19.31
C LEU A 26 -3.75 -3.22 -18.65
N ALA A 27 -4.57 -3.69 -17.73
CA ALA A 27 -4.35 -4.91 -16.95
C ALA A 27 -5.70 -5.57 -16.62
N PRO A 28 -5.72 -6.89 -16.36
CA PRO A 28 -6.96 -7.56 -16.01
C PRO A 28 -7.50 -7.06 -14.67
N LEU A 29 -8.84 -6.93 -14.58
CA LEU A 29 -9.55 -6.38 -13.41
C LEU A 29 -9.11 -7.02 -12.08
N TRP A 30 -8.94 -8.36 -12.06
CA TRP A 30 -8.57 -9.08 -10.85
C TRP A 30 -7.20 -8.63 -10.31
N LEU A 31 -6.26 -8.29 -11.19
CA LEU A 31 -4.92 -7.85 -10.80
C LEU A 31 -4.99 -6.43 -10.23
N VAL A 32 -5.71 -5.53 -10.91
CA VAL A 32 -5.91 -4.14 -10.42
C VAL A 32 -6.60 -4.15 -9.05
N ALA A 33 -7.64 -4.96 -8.88
CA ALA A 33 -8.35 -5.10 -7.61
C ALA A 33 -7.44 -5.70 -6.51
N LEU A 34 -6.69 -6.76 -6.81
CA LEU A 34 -5.74 -7.37 -5.88
C LEU A 34 -4.65 -6.37 -5.47
N THR A 35 -4.05 -5.66 -6.42
CA THR A 35 -3.03 -4.64 -6.14
C THR A 35 -3.60 -3.51 -5.27
N GLY A 36 -4.82 -3.05 -5.55
CA GLY A 36 -5.52 -2.05 -4.74
C GLY A 36 -5.72 -2.50 -3.30
N LEU A 37 -6.28 -3.71 -3.10
CA LEU A 37 -6.46 -4.29 -1.78
C LEU A 37 -5.12 -4.44 -1.04
N ALA A 38 -4.12 -5.02 -1.70
CA ALA A 38 -2.79 -5.23 -1.14
C ALA A 38 -2.12 -3.91 -0.72
N ALA A 39 -2.22 -2.86 -1.53
CA ALA A 39 -1.64 -1.55 -1.25
C ALA A 39 -2.23 -0.88 0.02
N THR A 40 -3.45 -1.25 0.43
CA THR A 40 -4.06 -0.73 1.67
C THR A 40 -3.59 -1.44 2.94
N LEU A 41 -3.15 -2.71 2.84
CA LEU A 41 -2.83 -3.55 4.01
C LEU A 41 -1.71 -2.98 4.90
N PRO A 42 -0.58 -2.45 4.38
CA PRO A 42 0.46 -1.86 5.22
C PRO A 42 -0.07 -0.79 6.17
N SER A 43 -1.00 0.05 5.70
CA SER A 43 -1.58 1.13 6.48
C SER A 43 -2.53 0.60 7.55
N TRP A 44 -3.35 -0.40 7.21
CA TRP A 44 -4.23 -1.06 8.19
C TRP A 44 -3.43 -1.72 9.31
N VAL A 45 -2.33 -2.40 9.00
CA VAL A 45 -1.45 -3.00 10.02
C VAL A 45 -0.84 -1.92 10.92
N SER A 46 -0.38 -0.80 10.35
CA SER A 46 0.16 0.31 11.15
C SER A 46 -0.89 0.98 12.04
N LEU A 47 -2.14 1.09 11.57
CA LEU A 47 -3.25 1.62 12.36
C LEU A 47 -3.66 0.66 13.47
N ALA A 48 -3.74 -0.64 13.18
CA ALA A 48 -4.04 -1.67 14.18
C ALA A 48 -2.96 -1.71 15.27
N GLY A 49 -1.68 -1.64 14.89
CA GLY A 49 -0.58 -1.55 15.84
C GLY A 49 -0.66 -0.29 16.71
N ALA A 50 -0.92 0.87 16.12
CA ALA A 50 -1.11 2.12 16.88
C ALA A 50 -2.31 2.05 17.84
N ALA A 51 -3.41 1.42 17.43
CA ALA A 51 -4.57 1.20 18.29
C ALA A 51 -4.28 0.23 19.44
N ALA A 52 -3.36 -0.72 19.25
CA ALA A 52 -2.85 -1.63 20.27
C ALA A 52 -1.75 -0.99 21.18
N GLY A 53 -1.44 0.30 21.01
CA GLY A 53 -0.43 1.00 21.81
C GLY A 53 1.01 0.85 21.32
N ALA A 54 1.24 0.14 20.21
CA ALA A 54 2.56 0.04 19.61
C ALA A 54 2.94 1.32 18.85
N PRO A 55 4.24 1.67 18.76
CA PRO A 55 4.70 2.77 17.93
C PRO A 55 4.29 2.58 16.46
N ARG A 56 3.93 3.68 15.80
CA ARG A 56 3.52 3.64 14.40
C ARG A 56 4.69 3.23 13.50
N ARG A 57 4.61 2.05 12.89
CA ARG A 57 5.60 1.56 11.91
C ARG A 57 5.27 2.04 10.50
N ASN A 58 6.20 2.77 9.88
CA ASN A 58 6.09 3.22 8.49
C ASN A 58 7.09 2.53 7.53
N GLY A 59 7.92 1.60 8.03
CA GLY A 59 8.94 0.90 7.24
C GLY A 59 8.40 -0.25 6.37
N GLY A 60 9.27 -0.80 5.50
CA GLY A 60 9.01 -1.94 4.63
C GLY A 60 9.52 -1.73 3.20
N PRO A 61 9.66 -2.80 2.41
CA PRO A 61 10.28 -2.74 1.07
C PRO A 61 9.45 -1.97 0.03
N VAL A 62 8.12 -1.92 0.16
CA VAL A 62 7.23 -1.17 -0.75
C VAL A 62 6.27 -0.32 0.07
N GLY A 63 6.76 0.84 0.49
CA GLY A 63 5.99 1.90 1.12
C GLY A 63 5.21 2.75 0.11
N LYS A 64 4.71 3.90 0.54
CA LYS A 64 3.90 4.79 -0.30
C LYS A 64 4.72 5.35 -1.47
N THR A 65 5.91 5.88 -1.17
CA THR A 65 6.78 6.51 -2.16
C THR A 65 7.21 5.52 -3.24
N GLU A 66 7.54 4.29 -2.85
CA GLU A 66 7.94 3.23 -3.77
C GLU A 66 6.79 2.83 -4.68
N ARG A 67 5.56 2.73 -4.17
CA ARG A 67 4.38 2.48 -5.01
C ARG A 67 4.14 3.60 -6.02
N CYS A 68 4.25 4.86 -5.60
CA CYS A 68 4.13 6.01 -6.51
C CYS A 68 5.18 5.95 -7.62
N LEU A 69 6.43 5.65 -7.27
CA LEU A 69 7.50 5.50 -8.26
C LEU A 69 7.23 4.36 -9.24
N LEU A 70 6.79 3.19 -8.74
CA LEU A 70 6.45 2.04 -9.57
C LEU A 70 5.31 2.37 -10.54
N VAL A 71 4.27 3.08 -10.10
CA VAL A 71 3.21 3.56 -11.00
C VAL A 71 3.78 4.42 -12.13
N VAL A 72 4.69 5.35 -11.83
CA VAL A 72 5.33 6.20 -12.85
C VAL A 72 6.14 5.35 -13.82
N VAL A 73 6.87 4.34 -13.33
CA VAL A 73 7.60 3.39 -14.19
C VAL A 73 6.63 2.62 -15.10
N ALA A 74 5.50 2.15 -14.58
CA ALA A 74 4.50 1.45 -15.39
C ALA A 74 3.93 2.36 -16.49
N ALA A 75 3.61 3.61 -16.15
CA ALA A 75 3.10 4.59 -17.10
C ALA A 75 4.12 4.95 -18.19
N ALA A 76 5.41 5.08 -17.83
CA ALA A 76 6.47 5.44 -18.76
C ALA A 76 6.92 4.27 -19.66
N SER A 77 6.88 3.03 -19.16
CA SER A 77 7.36 1.83 -19.87
C SER A 77 6.26 1.05 -20.59
N GLY A 78 4.99 1.23 -20.22
CA GLY A 78 3.88 0.37 -20.64
C GLY A 78 3.83 -0.99 -19.94
N TRP A 79 4.73 -1.27 -18.97
CA TRP A 79 4.79 -2.56 -18.27
C TRP A 79 3.77 -2.66 -17.12
N ALA A 80 2.49 -2.44 -17.42
CA ALA A 80 1.42 -2.43 -16.43
C ALA A 80 1.36 -3.73 -15.61
N VAL A 81 1.25 -4.89 -16.26
CA VAL A 81 1.06 -6.18 -15.57
C VAL A 81 2.23 -6.56 -14.65
N PRO A 82 3.51 -6.54 -15.11
CA PRO A 82 4.65 -6.84 -14.23
C PRO A 82 4.73 -5.88 -13.05
N VAL A 83 4.53 -4.58 -13.28
CA VAL A 83 4.67 -3.58 -12.22
C VAL A 83 3.55 -3.70 -11.19
N LEU A 84 2.29 -3.89 -11.62
CA LEU A 84 1.18 -4.13 -10.69
C LEU A 84 1.39 -5.38 -9.82
N THR A 85 2.03 -6.41 -10.39
CA THR A 85 2.39 -7.63 -9.67
C THR A 85 3.45 -7.34 -8.60
N VAL A 86 4.48 -6.56 -8.93
CA VAL A 86 5.51 -6.11 -7.97
C VAL A 86 4.89 -5.26 -6.86
N ILE A 87 3.99 -4.32 -7.19
CA ILE A 87 3.28 -3.50 -6.20
C ILE A 87 2.46 -4.40 -5.26
N ALA A 88 1.69 -5.35 -5.79
CA ALA A 88 0.88 -6.26 -4.99
C ALA A 88 1.74 -7.10 -4.04
N ALA A 89 2.75 -7.81 -4.58
CA ALA A 89 3.63 -8.67 -3.80
C ALA A 89 4.42 -7.87 -2.75
N GLY A 90 4.98 -6.72 -3.13
CA GLY A 90 5.73 -5.86 -2.23
C GLY A 90 4.87 -5.26 -1.12
N SER A 91 3.61 -4.93 -1.40
CA SER A 91 2.67 -4.42 -0.39
C SER A 91 2.26 -5.52 0.60
N LEU A 92 2.01 -6.73 0.11
CA LEU A 92 1.74 -7.90 0.96
C LEU A 92 2.94 -8.22 1.86
N LEU A 93 4.15 -8.24 1.29
CA LEU A 93 5.38 -8.44 2.06
C LEU A 93 5.56 -7.37 3.13
N THR A 94 5.35 -6.10 2.78
CA THR A 94 5.44 -4.98 3.73
C THR A 94 4.43 -5.13 4.86
N ALA A 95 3.18 -5.48 4.56
CA ALA A 95 2.15 -5.72 5.56
C ALA A 95 2.52 -6.89 6.49
N GLY A 96 2.99 -8.00 5.92
CA GLY A 96 3.43 -9.18 6.66
C GLY A 96 4.61 -8.90 7.60
N LEU A 97 5.62 -8.17 7.13
CA LEU A 97 6.77 -7.77 7.95
C LEU A 97 6.35 -6.85 9.10
N ARG A 98 5.45 -5.90 8.85
CA ARG A 98 4.89 -5.02 9.90
C ARG A 98 4.11 -5.83 10.94
N LEU A 99 3.29 -6.78 10.49
CA LEU A 99 2.45 -7.61 11.37
C LEU A 99 3.33 -8.55 12.21
N ALA A 100 4.31 -9.20 11.60
CA ALA A 100 5.26 -10.05 12.31
C ALA A 100 6.09 -9.26 13.34
N GLY A 101 6.49 -8.03 13.00
CA GLY A 101 7.17 -7.12 13.92
C GLY A 101 6.28 -6.67 15.08
N LEU A 102 4.97 -6.49 14.83
CA LEU A 102 3.99 -6.17 15.88
C LEU A 102 3.77 -7.37 16.81
N TRP A 103 3.56 -8.55 16.25
CA TRP A 103 3.31 -9.79 17.00
C TRP A 103 4.42 -10.09 18.00
N ARG A 104 5.69 -9.89 17.61
CA ARG A 104 6.86 -10.11 18.46
C ARG A 104 6.98 -9.12 19.62
N GLU A 105 6.41 -7.92 19.49
CA GLU A 105 6.44 -6.91 20.57
C GLU A 105 5.30 -7.08 21.56
N THR A 106 4.19 -7.68 21.12
CA THR A 106 2.99 -7.89 21.93
C THR A 106 2.89 -9.29 22.56
N SER A 107 3.79 -10.21 22.21
CA SER A 107 3.91 -11.55 22.81
C SER A 107 5.00 -11.56 23.87
#